data_AF-A0A1I5X128-F1
#
_entry.id   AF-A0A1I5X128-F1
#
_cell.length_a   1.000
_cell.length_b   1.000
_cell.length_c   1.000
_cell.angle_alpha   90.00
_cell.angle_beta   90.00
_cell.angle_gamma   90.00
#
_symmetry.space_group_name_H-M   'P 1'
#
loop_
_entity.id
_entity.type
_entity.pdbx_description
1 polymer ?
#
loop_
_entity_poly.entity_id
_entity_poly.type
_entity_poly.pdbx_seq_one_letter_code
_entity_poly.pdbx_strand_id
1 'polypeptide(L)'
;MKVIAVQRGLDYIKNQLNQLGYKAVFYDEANYPIDALIYLEENNDNTLLNINKYLSQQYTMLTPAYNYSGAILINAKDKDIDEIVQIIERRVYSPLF
;
A
#
# COMPACT_ATOMS: atom_id res chain seq x y z
N MET A 1 10.85 9.00 -4.22
CA MET A 1 10.23 8.82 -2.90
C MET A 1 8.91 8.11 -3.11
N LYS A 2 8.69 6.93 -2.52
CA LYS A 2 7.46 6.16 -2.72
C LYS A 2 6.39 6.58 -1.71
N VAL A 3 5.13 6.56 -2.14
CA VAL A 3 3.95 6.84 -1.33
C VAL A 3 3.28 5.53 -0.96
N ILE A 4 3.12 5.31 0.34
CA ILE A 4 2.53 4.08 0.88
C ILE A 4 1.24 4.44 1.61
N ALA A 5 0.11 3.93 1.13
CA ALA A 5 -1.15 4.00 1.86
C ALA A 5 -1.23 2.86 2.86
N VAL A 6 -1.74 3.14 4.06
CA VAL A 6 -1.82 2.17 5.16
C VAL A 6 -3.23 2.14 5.71
N GLN A 7 -3.76 0.96 6.01
CA GLN A 7 -5.03 0.80 6.72
C GLN A 7 -4.95 1.36 8.14
N ARG A 8 -6.03 1.99 8.63
CA ARG A 8 -6.13 2.41 10.04
C ARG A 8 -5.99 1.20 10.96
N GLY A 9 -5.28 1.37 12.08
CA GLY A 9 -4.93 0.28 13.00
C GLY A 9 -3.57 -0.35 12.73
N LEU A 10 -2.91 0.00 11.62
CA LEU A 10 -1.52 -0.39 11.31
C LEU A 10 -0.52 0.75 11.56
N ASP A 11 -0.77 1.57 12.58
CA ASP A 11 0.02 2.75 12.95
C ASP A 11 1.50 2.45 13.14
N TYR A 12 1.81 1.30 13.73
CA TYR A 12 3.18 0.82 13.88
C TYR A 12 3.92 0.70 12.55
N ILE A 13 3.30 0.04 11.55
CA ILE A 13 3.88 -0.12 10.21
C ILE A 13 4.06 1.24 9.54
N LYS A 14 3.04 2.13 9.63
CA LYS A 14 3.12 3.50 9.10
C LYS A 14 4.33 4.25 9.68
N ASN A 15 4.52 4.19 11.00
CA ASN A 15 5.62 4.89 11.67
C ASN A 15 6.99 4.35 11.25
N GLN A 16 7.14 3.03 11.15
CA GLN A 16 8.38 2.43 10.68
C GLN A 16 8.71 2.80 9.23
N LEU A 17 7.71 2.77 8.33
CA LEU A 17 7.90 3.20 6.94
C LEU A 17 8.33 4.67 6.84
N ASN A 18 7.75 5.55 7.66
CA ASN A 18 8.18 6.95 7.73
C ASN A 18 9.64 7.09 8.21
N GLN A 19 10.06 6.30 9.20
CA GLN A 19 11.45 6.27 9.67
C GLN A 19 12.42 5.77 8.59
N LEU A 20 11.96 4.89 7.70
CA LEU A 20 12.72 4.36 6.57
C LEU A 20 12.73 5.29 5.33
N GLY A 21 12.10 6.46 5.41
CA GLY A 21 12.12 7.47 4.34
C GLY A 21 11.00 7.34 3.29
N TYR A 22 10.00 6.49 3.55
CA TYR A 22 8.78 6.44 2.75
C TYR A 22 7.81 7.55 3.17
N LYS A 23 6.92 7.95 2.26
CA LYS A 23 5.77 8.78 2.62
C LYS A 23 4.60 7.88 2.97
N ALA A 24 4.44 7.54 4.24
CA ALA A 24 3.36 6.68 4.71
C ALA A 24 2.18 7.48 5.28
N VAL A 25 0.99 7.29 4.70
CA VAL A 25 -0.27 7.97 5.05
C VAL A 25 -1.39 6.95 5.21
N PHE A 26 -2.46 7.31 5.92
CA PHE A 26 -3.64 6.44 5.91
C PHE A 26 -4.34 6.51 4.54
N TYR A 27 -4.91 5.40 4.07
CA TYR A 27 -5.48 5.35 2.72
C TYR A 27 -6.64 6.35 2.53
N ASP A 28 -7.38 6.68 3.58
CA ASP A 28 -8.46 7.68 3.58
C ASP A 28 -7.94 9.13 3.56
N GLU A 29 -6.65 9.34 3.82
CA GLU A 29 -5.96 10.64 3.74
C GLU A 29 -5.26 10.84 2.39
N ALA A 30 -5.10 9.77 1.61
CA ALA A 30 -4.41 9.78 0.33
C ALA A 30 -5.36 10.18 -0.82
N ASN A 31 -5.31 11.45 -1.22
CA ASN A 31 -6.01 12.00 -2.38
C ASN A 31 -5.11 12.12 -3.64
N TYR A 32 -4.09 11.28 -3.73
CA TYR A 32 -3.13 11.24 -4.84
C TYR A 32 -2.67 9.79 -5.08
N PRO A 33 -2.14 9.49 -6.29
CA PRO A 33 -1.67 8.15 -6.62
C PRO A 33 -0.63 7.62 -5.62
N ILE A 34 -0.70 6.31 -5.35
CA ILE A 34 0.13 5.62 -4.36
C ILE A 34 0.92 4.48 -5.02
N ASP A 35 2.07 4.13 -4.46
CA ASP A 35 2.91 3.02 -4.96
C ASP A 35 2.52 1.68 -4.35
N ALA A 36 2.05 1.67 -3.10
CA ALA A 36 1.60 0.48 -2.40
C ALA A 36 0.47 0.80 -1.40
N LEU A 37 -0.43 -0.15 -1.20
CA LEU A 37 -1.44 -0.13 -0.15
C LEU A 37 -1.24 -1.33 0.77
N ILE A 38 -1.05 -1.05 2.05
CA ILE A 38 -0.89 -2.06 3.11
C ILE A 38 -2.21 -2.19 3.85
N TYR A 39 -2.72 -3.42 3.91
CA TYR A 39 -3.95 -3.76 4.59
C TYR A 39 -3.75 -4.99 5.47
N LEU A 40 -4.67 -5.21 6.41
CA LEU A 40 -4.74 -6.44 7.16
C LEU A 40 -6.01 -7.16 6.73
N GLU A 41 -5.86 -8.36 6.17
CA GLU A 41 -7.01 -9.20 5.86
C GLU A 41 -7.64 -9.72 7.17
N GLU A 42 -8.75 -9.10 7.54
CA GLU A 42 -9.66 -9.66 8.53
C GLU A 42 -10.59 -10.67 7.85
N ASN A 43 -11.21 -11.58 8.60
CA ASN A 43 -12.23 -12.52 8.08
C ASN A 43 -13.54 -11.80 7.64
N ASN A 44 -13.46 -10.51 7.28
CA ASN A 44 -14.56 -9.72 6.77
C ASN A 44 -14.45 -9.66 5.23
N ASP A 45 -15.53 -9.99 4.53
CA ASP A 45 -15.54 -10.04 3.05
C ASP A 45 -15.41 -8.65 2.38
N ASN A 46 -15.43 -7.57 3.17
CA ASN A 46 -15.55 -6.19 2.64
C ASN A 46 -14.21 -5.47 2.46
N THR A 47 -13.12 -5.95 3.07
CA THR A 47 -11.83 -5.25 3.04
C THR A 47 -11.31 -5.08 1.62
N LEU A 48 -11.27 -6.16 0.84
CA LEU A 48 -10.83 -6.12 -0.56
C LEU A 48 -11.76 -5.30 -1.46
N LEU A 49 -13.07 -5.32 -1.20
CA LEU A 49 -14.05 -4.53 -1.94
C LEU A 49 -13.82 -3.02 -1.74
N ASN A 50 -13.56 -2.60 -0.51
CA ASN A 50 -13.28 -1.20 -0.18
C ASN A 50 -11.96 -0.73 -0.79
N ILE A 51 -10.93 -1.57 -0.74
CA ILE A 51 -9.64 -1.33 -1.39
C ILE A 51 -9.81 -1.16 -2.91
N ASN A 52 -10.60 -2.04 -3.54
CA ASN A 52 -10.83 -1.99 -4.98
C ASN A 52 -11.53 -0.69 -5.40
N LYS A 53 -12.55 -0.26 -4.64
CA LYS A 53 -13.23 1.04 -4.86
C LYS A 53 -12.25 2.21 -4.76
N TYR A 54 -11.40 2.21 -3.73
CA TYR A 54 -10.37 3.23 -3.53
C TYR A 54 -9.38 3.30 -4.70
N LEU A 55 -8.80 2.16 -5.11
CA LEU A 55 -7.85 2.10 -6.21
C LEU A 55 -8.46 2.51 -7.55
N SER A 56 -9.73 2.18 -7.78
CA SER A 56 -10.46 2.58 -8.99
C SER A 56 -10.60 4.10 -9.08
N GLN A 57 -10.86 4.77 -7.95
CA GLN A 57 -10.89 6.23 -7.89
C GLN A 57 -9.52 6.85 -8.19
N GLN A 58 -8.45 6.29 -7.62
CA GLN A 58 -7.08 6.75 -7.89
C GLN A 58 -6.69 6.64 -9.38
N TYR A 59 -7.12 5.57 -10.05
CA TYR A 59 -6.84 5.39 -11.48
C TYR A 59 -7.44 6.51 -12.35
N THR A 60 -8.61 7.02 -11.99
CA THR A 60 -9.24 8.15 -12.70
C THR A 60 -8.52 9.49 -12.52
N MET A 61 -7.62 9.59 -11.53
CA MET A 61 -6.82 10.79 -11.27
C MET A 61 -5.48 10.79 -12.03
N LEU A 62 -5.15 9.71 -12.74
CA LEU A 62 -3.90 9.59 -13.48
C LEU A 62 -3.96 10.41 -14.76
N THR A 63 -2.98 11.29 -14.94
CA THR A 63 -2.75 11.98 -16.21
C THR A 63 -1.81 11.13 -17.08
N PRO A 64 -1.90 11.20 -18.42
CA PRO A 64 -1.04 10.43 -19.33
C PRO A 64 0.47 10.67 -19.15
N ALA A 65 0.85 11.77 -18.50
CA ALA A 65 2.25 12.13 -18.23
C ALA A 65 2.85 11.41 -17.00
N TYR A 66 2.05 10.68 -16.22
CA TYR A 66 2.51 9.96 -15.04
C TYR A 66 2.83 8.51 -15.43
N ASN A 67 4.11 8.11 -15.32
CA ASN A 67 4.55 6.72 -15.45
C ASN A 67 4.09 5.90 -14.22
N TYR A 68 2.77 5.72 -14.08
CA TYR A 68 2.16 5.02 -12.98
C TYR A 68 2.14 3.52 -13.26
N SER A 69 2.88 2.75 -12.47
CA SER A 69 2.96 1.29 -12.61
C SER A 69 1.88 0.54 -11.82
N GLY A 70 0.81 1.22 -11.40
CA GLY A 70 -0.17 0.66 -10.47
C GLY A 70 0.33 0.58 -9.02
N ALA A 71 -0.61 0.58 -8.08
CA ALA A 71 -0.33 0.31 -6.68
C ALA A 71 -0.27 -1.21 -6.44
N ILE A 72 0.71 -1.68 -5.66
CA ILE A 72 0.73 -3.07 -5.17
C ILE A 72 -0.07 -3.20 -3.87
N LEU A 73 -0.65 -4.38 -3.62
CA LEU A 73 -1.53 -4.66 -2.47
C LEU A 73 -0.82 -5.60 -1.51
N ILE A 74 -0.48 -5.13 -0.31
CA ILE A 74 0.29 -5.91 0.65
C ILE A 74 -0.59 -6.26 1.85
N ASN A 75 -0.87 -7.55 2.04
CA ASN A 75 -1.47 -8.05 3.27
C ASN A 75 -0.38 -8.11 4.36
N ALA A 76 -0.54 -7.36 5.44
CA ALA A 76 0.38 -7.29 6.56
C ALA A 76 0.29 -8.49 7.51
N LYS A 77 -0.67 -9.39 7.30
CA LYS A 77 -0.85 -10.59 8.12
C LYS A 77 0.42 -11.43 8.13
N ASP A 78 0.93 -11.70 9.33
CA ASP A 78 2.12 -12.51 9.58
C ASP A 78 3.38 -12.01 8.84
N LYS A 79 3.46 -10.70 8.54
CA LYS A 79 4.64 -10.08 7.91
C LYS A 79 5.35 -9.13 8.86
N ASP A 80 6.67 -9.18 8.85
CA ASP A 80 7.48 -8.13 9.46
C ASP A 80 7.70 -6.92 8.54
N ILE A 81 8.32 -5.88 9.07
CA ILE A 81 8.58 -4.64 8.32
C ILE A 81 9.58 -4.85 7.18
N ASP A 82 10.56 -5.74 7.35
CA ASP A 82 11.60 -5.98 6.37
C ASP A 82 11.02 -6.70 5.15
N GLU A 83 10.12 -7.65 5.36
CA GLU A 83 9.34 -8.31 4.32
C GLU A 83 8.46 -7.31 3.57
N ILE A 84 7.75 -6.43 4.28
CA ILE A 84 6.93 -5.38 3.67
C ILE A 84 7.80 -4.49 2.77
N VAL A 85 8.97 -4.06 3.24
CA VAL A 85 9.92 -3.25 2.48
C VAL A 85 10.43 -4.01 1.25
N GLN A 86 10.77 -5.30 1.39
CA GLN A 86 11.18 -6.11 0.24
C GLN A 86 10.09 -6.19 -0.83
N ILE A 87 8.83 -6.36 -0.42
CA ILE A 87 7.69 -6.38 -1.34
C ILE A 87 7.52 -5.01 -2.04
N ILE A 88 7.66 -3.89 -1.31
CA ILE A 88 7.61 -2.52 -1.86
C ILE A 88 8.74 -2.27 -2.87
N GLU A 89 9.95 -2.75 -2.58
CA GLU A 89 11.12 -2.52 -3.43
C GLU A 89 11.15 -3.40 -4.67
N ARG A 90 10.83 -4.68 -4.51
CA ARG A 90 10.93 -5.67 -5.60
C ARG A 90 9.63 -5.87 -6.36
N ARG A 91 8.50 -5.38 -5.83
CA ARG A 91 7.15 -5.65 -6.35
C ARG A 91 6.84 -7.14 -6.52
N VAL A 92 7.40 -7.99 -5.65
CA VAL A 92 7.12 -9.43 -5.57
C VAL A 92 6.69 -9.79 -4.15
N TYR A 93 5.64 -10.60 -4.02
CA TYR A 93 5.05 -10.96 -2.72
C TYR A 93 5.83 -12.05 -1.97
N SER A 94 6.69 -12.80 -2.66
CA SER A 94 7.56 -13.81 -2.10
C SER A 94 8.84 -13.94 -2.93
N PRO A 95 9.96 -14.42 -2.35
CA PRO A 95 11.08 -14.92 -3.13
C PRO A 95 10.59 -16.02 -4.07
N LEU A 96 11.02 -16.00 -5.33
CA LEU A 96 10.69 -17.07 -6.27
C LEU A 96 11.50 -18.34 -6.00
N PHE A 97 12.58 -18.25 -5.21
CA PHE A 97 13.52 -19.34 -4.88
C PHE A 97 14.20 -19.05 -3.54
#